data_AF-A0A4R1NZ52-F1
#
_entry.id   AF-A0A4R1NZ52-F1
#
_cell.length_a   1.000
_cell.length_b   1.000
_cell.length_c   1.000
_cell.angle_alpha   90.00
_cell.angle_beta   90.00
_cell.angle_gamma   90.00
#
_symmetry.space_group_name_H-M   'P 1'
#
loop_
_entity.id
_entity.type
_entity.pdbx_description
1 polymer ?
#
loop_
_entity_poly.entity_id
_entity_poly.type
_entity_poly.pdbx_seq_one_letter_code
_entity_poly.pdbx_strand_id
1 'polypeptide(L)'
;MSSVLSGIPGSQVGTVEDAAQFGEVVLVAIPLEHYRSVPAKWLEGKTVLDANNYYPKRDGHIAALDRFETTTSRLLAEHLPHSSVVKVFNAILAQDLVQDSRPKAAPDRRALPIAADDPAAKALVIKLLDEIGFDAVDAGSLDESWRFERAKPAYCIPLDKEGLKVALAAAHRQVELPEGSWRR
;
A
#
# COMPACT_ATOMS: atom_id res chain seq x y z
N MET A 1 5.13 -27.28 -1.12
CA MET A 1 4.14 -26.19 -1.13
C MET A 1 4.18 -25.55 0.24
N SER A 2 4.71 -24.33 0.27
CA SER A 2 5.06 -23.57 1.48
C SER A 2 3.85 -23.35 2.39
N SER A 3 4.10 -23.28 3.69
CA SER A 3 3.19 -23.18 4.84
C SER A 3 2.33 -21.89 4.89
N VAL A 4 1.78 -21.47 3.76
CA VAL A 4 0.84 -20.35 3.70
C VAL A 4 -0.51 -20.83 4.27
N LEU A 5 -0.58 -20.81 5.60
CA LEU A 5 -1.73 -20.87 6.49
C LEU A 5 -2.99 -21.59 5.95
N SER A 6 -3.05 -22.90 6.16
CA SER A 6 -4.28 -23.70 6.09
C SER A 6 -5.24 -23.43 7.28
N GLY A 7 -5.29 -22.20 7.80
CA GLY A 7 -5.88 -21.90 9.11
C GLY A 7 -6.72 -20.62 9.21
N ILE A 8 -6.90 -19.87 8.11
CA ILE A 8 -7.79 -18.70 8.09
C ILE A 8 -9.14 -19.15 7.52
N PRO A 9 -10.23 -19.15 8.32
CA PRO A 9 -11.56 -19.49 7.83
C PRO A 9 -11.94 -18.62 6.62
N GLY A 10 -12.43 -19.25 5.55
CA GLY A 10 -12.82 -18.54 4.33
C GLY A 10 -11.67 -18.19 3.38
N SER A 11 -10.42 -18.56 3.69
CA SER A 11 -9.29 -18.41 2.75
C SER A 11 -9.07 -19.67 1.91
N GLN A 12 -8.49 -19.48 0.71
CA GLN A 12 -8.03 -20.56 -0.15
C GLN A 12 -6.60 -20.27 -0.61
N VAL A 13 -5.82 -21.33 -0.80
CA VAL A 13 -4.47 -21.23 -1.37
C VAL A 13 -4.54 -21.65 -2.83
N GLY A 14 -4.02 -20.82 -3.71
CA GLY A 14 -4.02 -21.07 -5.15
C GLY A 14 -2.83 -20.42 -5.84
N THR A 15 -2.86 -20.48 -7.16
CA THR A 15 -1.92 -19.80 -8.05
C THR A 15 -2.23 -18.30 -8.15
N VAL A 16 -1.34 -17.55 -8.82
CA VAL A 16 -1.61 -16.14 -9.17
C VAL A 16 -2.86 -16.03 -10.06
N GLU A 17 -3.11 -17.03 -10.91
CA GLU A 17 -4.30 -17.06 -11.76
C GLU A 17 -5.57 -17.21 -10.92
N ASP A 18 -5.57 -18.15 -9.97
CA ASP A 18 -6.72 -18.37 -9.08
C ASP A 18 -7.06 -17.10 -8.29
N ALA A 19 -6.04 -16.42 -7.75
CA ALA A 19 -6.22 -15.16 -7.03
C ALA A 19 -6.78 -14.04 -7.92
N ALA A 20 -6.28 -13.91 -9.15
CA ALA A 20 -6.75 -12.91 -10.09
C ALA A 20 -8.18 -13.19 -10.58
N GLN A 21 -8.54 -14.45 -10.83
CA GLN A 21 -9.89 -14.83 -11.22
C GLN A 21 -10.90 -14.60 -10.09
N PHE A 22 -10.53 -14.93 -8.85
CA PHE A 22 -11.40 -14.79 -7.68
C PHE A 22 -11.59 -13.34 -7.23
N GLY A 23 -10.52 -12.55 -7.17
CA GLY A 23 -10.55 -11.24 -6.53
C GLY A 23 -11.12 -10.14 -7.44
N GLU A 24 -12.07 -9.36 -6.92
CA GLU A 24 -12.43 -8.04 -7.46
C GLU A 24 -11.43 -6.95 -7.00
N VAL A 25 -10.87 -7.16 -5.81
CA VAL A 25 -9.79 -6.39 -5.20
C VAL A 25 -8.61 -7.33 -4.98
N VAL A 26 -7.44 -7.00 -5.54
CA VAL A 26 -6.24 -7.86 -5.49
C VAL A 26 -5.09 -7.10 -4.84
N LEU A 27 -4.45 -7.70 -3.83
CA LEU A 27 -3.29 -7.11 -3.15
C LEU A 27 -1.98 -7.61 -3.76
N VAL A 28 -1.14 -6.69 -4.23
CA VAL A 28 0.24 -6.98 -4.63
C VAL A 28 1.15 -6.87 -3.41
N ALA A 29 1.53 -8.02 -2.86
CA ALA A 29 2.39 -8.15 -1.68
C ALA A 29 3.66 -8.96 -1.99
N ILE A 30 4.40 -8.52 -3.01
CA ILE A 30 5.69 -9.10 -3.45
C ILE A 30 6.80 -8.03 -3.34
N PRO A 31 8.08 -8.39 -3.37
CA PRO A 31 9.17 -7.43 -3.53
C PRO A 31 9.01 -6.55 -4.77
N LEU A 32 9.39 -5.27 -4.66
CA LEU A 32 9.23 -4.33 -5.76
C LEU A 32 10.02 -4.77 -6.99
N GLU A 33 11.20 -5.35 -6.87
CA GLU A 33 11.94 -5.89 -8.04
C GLU A 33 11.13 -6.85 -8.93
N HIS A 34 10.08 -7.47 -8.39
CA HIS A 34 9.23 -8.42 -9.10
C HIS A 34 7.91 -7.82 -9.59
N TYR A 35 7.67 -6.50 -9.48
CA TYR A 35 6.38 -5.90 -9.86
C TYR A 35 5.97 -6.20 -11.31
N ARG A 36 6.94 -6.31 -12.24
CA ARG A 36 6.68 -6.64 -13.65
C ARG A 36 6.27 -8.10 -13.89
N SER A 37 6.41 -8.97 -12.89
CA SER A 37 5.92 -10.34 -12.95
C SER A 37 4.42 -10.45 -12.68
N VAL A 38 3.79 -9.38 -12.19
CA VAL A 38 2.33 -9.35 -11.98
C VAL A 38 1.62 -9.44 -13.34
N PRO A 39 0.71 -10.41 -13.55
CA PRO A 39 0.12 -10.66 -14.86
C PRO A 39 -0.98 -9.63 -15.20
N ALA A 40 -0.60 -8.58 -15.91
CA ALA A 40 -1.49 -7.45 -16.24
C ALA A 40 -2.83 -7.87 -16.84
N LYS A 41 -2.81 -8.82 -17.79
CA LYS A 41 -4.01 -9.33 -18.46
C LYS A 41 -5.06 -9.89 -17.50
N TRP A 42 -4.63 -10.52 -16.40
CA TRP A 42 -5.56 -11.12 -15.45
C TRP A 42 -6.15 -10.09 -14.46
N LEU A 43 -5.61 -8.88 -14.44
CA LEU A 43 -6.03 -7.80 -13.56
C LEU A 43 -6.80 -6.68 -14.27
N GLU A 44 -7.09 -6.83 -15.56
CA GLU A 44 -7.89 -5.87 -16.33
C GLU A 44 -9.25 -5.60 -15.65
N GLY A 45 -9.59 -4.33 -15.48
CA GLY A 45 -10.81 -3.85 -14.83
C GLY A 45 -10.84 -3.99 -13.30
N LYS A 46 -9.79 -4.52 -12.67
CA LYS A 46 -9.77 -4.76 -11.22
C LYS A 46 -9.17 -3.61 -10.43
N THR A 47 -9.55 -3.53 -9.15
CA THR A 47 -8.85 -2.69 -8.17
C THR A 47 -7.62 -3.44 -7.64
N VAL A 48 -6.44 -2.85 -7.76
CA VAL A 48 -5.17 -3.46 -7.35
C VAL A 48 -4.53 -2.65 -6.24
N LEU A 49 -4.38 -3.25 -5.06
CA LEU A 49 -3.76 -2.63 -3.90
C LEU A 49 -2.24 -2.78 -3.99
N ASP A 50 -1.50 -1.68 -3.92
CA ASP A 50 -0.04 -1.66 -3.91
C ASP A 50 0.50 -1.39 -2.50
N ALA A 51 1.07 -2.43 -1.88
CA ALA A 51 1.77 -2.33 -0.60
C ALA A 51 3.30 -2.20 -0.74
N ASN A 52 3.82 -2.00 -1.95
CA ASN A 52 5.27 -1.98 -2.17
C ASN A 52 5.97 -0.83 -1.45
N ASN A 53 7.23 -1.06 -1.12
CA ASN A 53 8.17 0.00 -0.79
C ASN A 53 9.46 -0.29 -1.54
N TYR A 54 10.11 0.75 -2.05
CA TYR A 54 11.40 0.62 -2.71
C TYR A 54 12.50 0.47 -1.68
N TYR A 55 13.38 -0.50 -1.84
CA TYR A 55 14.55 -0.80 -1.02
C TYR A 55 15.73 -1.16 -1.95
N PRO A 56 16.64 -0.24 -2.32
CA PRO A 56 17.71 -0.50 -3.28
C PRO A 56 18.58 -1.73 -2.99
N LYS A 57 18.79 -2.05 -1.69
CA LYS A 57 19.52 -3.26 -1.26
C LYS A 57 18.81 -4.56 -1.64
N ARG A 58 17.48 -4.55 -1.70
CA ARG A 58 16.63 -5.69 -2.10
C ARG A 58 16.32 -5.61 -3.58
N ASP A 59 15.85 -4.46 -4.05
CA ASP A 59 15.23 -4.30 -5.36
C ASP A 59 16.23 -3.95 -6.48
N GLY A 60 17.50 -3.75 -6.14
CA GLY A 60 18.46 -3.09 -7.03
C GLY A 60 18.17 -1.60 -7.21
N HIS A 61 19.03 -0.91 -7.97
CA HIS A 61 18.86 0.51 -8.24
C HIS A 61 17.88 0.76 -9.39
N ILE A 62 16.75 1.40 -9.08
CA ILE A 62 15.75 1.86 -10.04
C ILE A 62 15.96 3.36 -10.22
N ALA A 63 16.61 3.74 -11.32
CA ALA A 63 17.13 5.09 -11.51
C ALA A 63 16.07 6.22 -11.38
N ALA A 64 14.83 5.99 -11.82
CA ALA A 64 13.74 6.96 -11.69
C ALA A 64 13.30 7.17 -10.23
N LEU A 65 13.34 6.12 -9.40
CA LEU A 65 13.05 6.21 -7.97
C LEU A 65 14.24 6.82 -7.20
N ASP A 66 15.47 6.47 -7.59
CA ASP A 66 16.70 7.07 -7.01
C ASP A 66 16.76 8.59 -7.23
N ARG A 67 16.20 9.08 -8.35
CA ARG A 67 16.09 10.52 -8.66
C ARG A 67 14.78 11.16 -8.17
N PHE A 68 13.94 10.41 -7.46
CA PHE A 68 12.63 10.87 -6.98
C PHE A 68 11.68 11.35 -8.09
N GLU A 69 11.81 10.85 -9.32
CA GLU A 69 11.02 11.28 -10.49
C GLU A 69 9.63 10.62 -10.54
N THR A 70 9.50 9.44 -9.95
CA THR A 70 8.25 8.66 -9.93
C THR A 70 8.02 8.04 -8.54
N THR A 71 6.91 7.32 -8.38
CA THR A 71 6.55 6.57 -7.16
C THR A 71 6.47 5.08 -7.46
N THR A 72 6.51 4.22 -6.43
CA THR A 72 6.43 2.77 -6.68
C THR A 72 5.09 2.37 -7.28
N SER A 73 4.00 3.04 -6.89
CA SER A 73 2.68 2.75 -7.45
C SER A 73 2.50 3.30 -8.85
N ARG A 74 3.16 4.40 -9.21
CA ARG A 74 3.15 4.89 -10.59
C ARG A 74 3.80 3.87 -11.52
N LEU A 75 4.93 3.27 -11.11
CA LEU A 75 5.54 2.15 -11.86
C LEU A 75 4.59 0.94 -12.00
N LEU A 76 3.87 0.57 -10.93
CA LEU A 76 2.91 -0.53 -11.01
C LEU A 76 1.71 -0.18 -11.90
N ALA A 77 1.20 1.05 -11.84
CA ALA A 77 0.10 1.51 -12.69
C ALA A 77 0.47 1.54 -14.17
N GLU A 78 1.71 1.93 -14.50
CA GLU A 78 2.23 1.85 -15.87
C GLU A 78 2.30 0.40 -16.38
N HIS A 79 2.60 -0.56 -15.50
CA HIS A 79 2.60 -1.99 -15.82
C HIS A 79 1.18 -2.60 -15.89
N LEU A 80 0.21 -1.99 -15.21
CA LEU A 80 -1.18 -2.41 -15.14
C LEU A 80 -2.13 -1.35 -15.76
N PRO A 81 -1.97 -1.00 -17.05
CA PRO A 81 -2.64 0.16 -17.66
C PRO A 81 -4.17 0.05 -17.74
N HIS A 82 -4.71 -1.14 -17.49
CA HIS A 82 -6.14 -1.45 -17.52
C HIS A 82 -6.69 -1.80 -16.14
N SER A 83 -5.93 -1.56 -15.07
CA SER A 83 -6.36 -1.78 -13.69
C SER A 83 -6.39 -0.44 -12.92
N SER A 84 -7.17 -0.39 -11.85
CA SER A 84 -7.19 0.77 -10.94
C SER A 84 -6.26 0.52 -9.76
N VAL A 85 -5.05 1.07 -9.81
CA VAL A 85 -4.05 0.92 -8.74
C VAL A 85 -4.35 1.87 -7.57
N VAL A 86 -4.27 1.33 -6.35
CA VAL A 86 -4.46 2.07 -5.09
C VAL A 86 -3.27 1.80 -4.17
N LYS A 87 -2.51 2.84 -3.82
CA LYS A 87 -1.45 2.75 -2.81
C LYS A 87 -2.08 2.64 -1.43
N VAL A 88 -1.81 1.55 -0.71
CA VAL A 88 -2.30 1.32 0.66
C VAL A 88 -1.45 0.23 1.34
N PHE A 89 -1.48 0.16 2.67
CA PHE A 89 -0.77 -0.83 3.50
C PHE A 89 0.77 -0.79 3.46
N ASN A 90 1.38 0.05 2.64
CA ASN A 90 2.84 0.16 2.60
C ASN A 90 3.42 0.84 3.86
N ALA A 91 2.64 1.67 4.56
CA ALA A 91 3.05 2.48 5.72
C ALA A 91 2.57 1.90 7.07
N ILE A 92 2.46 0.57 7.17
CA ILE A 92 2.10 -0.15 8.40
C ILE A 92 2.86 -1.50 8.42
N LEU A 93 3.23 -1.98 9.61
CA LEU A 93 3.83 -3.31 9.75
C LEU A 93 2.75 -4.40 9.67
N ALA A 94 3.07 -5.53 9.06
CA ALA A 94 2.10 -6.62 8.87
C ALA A 94 1.49 -7.13 10.18
N GLN A 95 2.26 -7.16 11.27
CA GLN A 95 1.77 -7.55 12.59
C GLN A 95 0.78 -6.52 13.19
N ASP A 96 1.01 -5.24 12.92
CA ASP A 96 0.19 -4.14 13.44
C ASP A 96 -1.20 -4.15 12.78
N LEU A 97 -1.33 -4.64 11.54
CA LEU A 97 -2.65 -4.78 10.90
C LEU A 97 -3.63 -5.62 11.72
N VAL A 98 -3.13 -6.63 12.43
CA VAL A 98 -3.94 -7.49 13.30
C VAL A 98 -4.13 -6.86 14.68
N GLN A 99 -3.08 -6.25 15.23
CA GLN A 99 -3.07 -5.73 16.60
C GLN A 99 -3.82 -4.39 16.76
N ASP A 100 -3.77 -3.54 15.73
CA ASP A 100 -4.27 -2.17 15.77
C ASP A 100 -5.71 -2.05 15.23
N SER A 101 -6.32 -3.14 14.76
CA SER A 101 -7.72 -3.11 14.31
C SER A 101 -8.62 -2.66 15.46
N ARG A 102 -9.48 -1.67 15.19
CA ARG A 102 -10.45 -1.16 16.16
C ARG A 102 -11.85 -1.04 15.54
N PRO A 103 -12.92 -1.22 16.35
CA PRO A 103 -14.27 -0.93 15.90
C PRO A 103 -14.40 0.50 15.36
N LYS A 104 -15.38 0.69 14.47
CA LYS A 104 -15.70 2.01 13.93
C LYS A 104 -15.95 3.01 15.07
N ALA A 105 -15.41 4.22 14.90
CA ALA A 105 -15.48 5.33 15.86
C ALA A 105 -14.75 5.11 17.20
N ALA A 106 -13.93 4.07 17.34
CA ALA A 106 -13.01 3.98 18.47
C ALA A 106 -12.07 5.20 18.49
N PRO A 107 -11.86 5.85 19.65
CA PRO A 107 -11.07 7.08 19.74
C PRO A 107 -9.57 6.86 19.47
N ASP A 108 -9.08 5.62 19.63
CA ASP A 108 -7.69 5.20 19.43
C ASP A 108 -7.45 4.56 18.05
N ARG A 109 -8.35 4.77 17.10
CA ARG A 109 -8.27 4.14 15.78
C ARG A 109 -7.12 4.72 14.96
N ARG A 110 -6.20 3.84 14.55
CA ARG A 110 -5.09 4.18 13.65
C ARG A 110 -5.62 4.54 12.26
N ALA A 111 -5.05 5.58 11.66
CA ALA A 111 -5.30 5.97 10.29
C ALA A 111 -4.20 5.45 9.36
N LEU A 112 -4.59 5.05 8.14
CA LEU A 112 -3.67 4.67 7.06
C LEU A 112 -3.78 5.65 5.88
N PRO A 113 -2.64 6.01 5.27
CA PRO A 113 -2.65 6.84 4.07
C PRO A 113 -3.10 6.01 2.86
N ILE A 114 -3.82 6.65 1.96
CA ILE A 114 -4.26 6.06 0.69
C ILE A 114 -4.04 7.05 -0.45
N ALA A 115 -3.61 6.56 -1.61
CA ALA A 115 -3.51 7.36 -2.83
C ALA A 115 -3.96 6.55 -4.05
N ALA A 116 -4.67 7.18 -4.98
CA ALA A 116 -5.15 6.56 -6.22
C ALA A 116 -5.66 7.63 -7.20
N ASP A 117 -5.61 7.31 -8.49
CA ASP A 117 -6.12 8.18 -9.55
C ASP A 117 -7.60 7.92 -9.86
N ASP A 118 -8.06 6.67 -9.71
CA ASP A 118 -9.47 6.30 -9.85
C ASP A 118 -10.22 6.57 -8.52
N PRO A 119 -11.17 7.52 -8.50
CA PRO A 119 -11.92 7.85 -7.29
C PRO A 119 -12.83 6.72 -6.81
N ALA A 120 -13.36 5.88 -7.71
CA ALA A 120 -14.23 4.76 -7.34
C ALA A 120 -13.41 3.65 -6.65
N ALA A 121 -12.27 3.29 -7.22
CA ALA A 121 -11.33 2.35 -6.59
C ALA A 121 -10.83 2.87 -5.24
N LYS A 122 -10.52 4.16 -5.13
CA LYS A 122 -10.14 4.77 -3.85
C LYS A 122 -11.23 4.66 -2.79
N ALA A 123 -12.47 5.00 -3.15
CA ALA A 123 -13.61 4.95 -2.24
C ALA A 123 -13.90 3.51 -1.76
N LEU A 124 -13.78 2.53 -2.65
CA LEU A 124 -13.88 1.11 -2.31
C LEU A 124 -12.85 0.71 -1.24
N VAL A 125 -11.60 1.13 -1.41
CA VAL A 125 -10.52 0.80 -0.46
C VAL A 125 -10.65 1.57 0.85
N ILE A 126 -11.14 2.81 0.84
CA ILE A 126 -11.49 3.54 2.08
C ILE A 126 -12.56 2.79 2.87
N LYS A 127 -13.58 2.24 2.19
CA LYS A 127 -14.62 1.42 2.83
C LYS A 127 -14.02 0.13 3.40
N LEU A 128 -13.13 -0.53 2.64
CA LEU A 128 -12.42 -1.71 3.12
C LEU A 128 -11.64 -1.40 4.40
N LEU A 129 -10.86 -0.31 4.43
CA LEU A 129 -10.14 0.13 5.63
C LEU A 129 -11.09 0.33 6.82
N ASP A 130 -12.24 0.97 6.60
CA ASP A 130 -13.26 1.15 7.65
C ASP A 130 -13.77 -0.21 8.18
N GLU A 131 -14.00 -1.18 7.30
CA GLU A 131 -14.48 -2.51 7.69
C GLU A 131 -13.43 -3.32 8.47
N ILE A 132 -12.15 -3.19 8.11
CA ILE A 132 -11.05 -3.90 8.79
C ILE A 132 -10.48 -3.14 10.00
N GLY A 133 -11.11 -2.03 10.38
CA GLY A 133 -10.86 -1.36 11.65
C GLY A 133 -9.84 -0.22 11.61
N PHE A 134 -9.60 0.36 10.44
CA PHE A 134 -8.69 1.50 10.26
C PHE A 134 -9.41 2.73 9.72
N ASP A 135 -8.93 3.89 10.12
CA ASP A 135 -9.29 5.15 9.49
C ASP A 135 -8.47 5.37 8.21
N ALA A 136 -8.96 6.18 7.28
CA ALA A 136 -8.24 6.50 6.05
C ALA A 136 -7.96 8.01 5.94
N VAL A 137 -6.80 8.37 5.39
CA VAL A 137 -6.46 9.73 4.97
C VAL A 137 -6.08 9.71 3.49
N ASP A 138 -6.90 10.33 2.65
CA ASP A 138 -6.62 10.48 1.22
C ASP A 138 -5.47 11.47 1.00
N ALA A 139 -4.37 10.96 0.44
CA ALA A 139 -3.16 11.70 0.12
C ALA A 139 -3.14 12.19 -1.34
N GLY A 140 -4.19 11.95 -2.13
CA GLY A 140 -4.33 12.42 -3.51
C GLY A 140 -4.08 11.32 -4.55
N SER A 141 -3.43 11.71 -5.65
CA SER A 141 -3.10 10.84 -6.78
C SER A 141 -1.93 9.91 -6.49
N LEU A 142 -1.67 8.93 -7.36
CA LEU A 142 -0.49 8.06 -7.23
C LEU A 142 0.84 8.83 -7.30
N ASP A 143 0.87 10.02 -7.90
CA ASP A 143 2.05 10.89 -7.88
C ASP A 143 2.29 11.52 -6.51
N GLU A 144 1.29 11.51 -5.63
CA GLU A 144 1.40 12.07 -4.29
C GLU A 144 1.74 11.00 -3.24
N SER A 145 1.79 9.73 -3.64
CA SER A 145 2.06 8.59 -2.75
C SER A 145 3.45 8.61 -2.12
N TRP A 146 4.42 9.32 -2.73
CA TRP A 146 5.76 9.47 -2.18
C TRP A 146 5.77 10.05 -0.77
N ARG A 147 4.70 10.74 -0.30
CA ARG A 147 4.62 11.32 1.04
C ARG A 147 4.59 10.29 2.17
N PHE A 148 4.23 9.05 1.85
CA PHE A 148 4.12 7.96 2.83
C PHE A 148 4.84 6.68 2.36
N GLU A 149 5.75 6.80 1.40
CA GLU A 149 6.70 5.73 1.08
C GLU A 149 7.80 5.63 2.15
N ARG A 150 8.69 4.64 1.98
CA ARG A 150 9.86 4.42 2.85
C ARG A 150 10.57 5.74 3.18
N ALA A 151 11.02 5.84 4.43
CA ALA A 151 11.85 6.95 4.92
C ALA A 151 11.15 8.32 4.90
N LYS A 152 9.80 8.33 4.94
CA LYS A 152 9.00 9.54 5.14
C LYS A 152 8.37 9.61 6.53
N PRO A 153 7.92 10.78 6.99
CA PRO A 153 7.40 10.93 8.35
C PRO A 153 6.21 10.03 8.69
N ALA A 154 5.36 9.71 7.69
CA ALA A 154 4.20 8.83 7.89
C ALA A 154 4.53 7.33 7.83
N TYR A 155 5.76 6.96 7.43
CA TYR A 155 6.11 5.57 7.17
C TYR A 155 6.14 4.72 8.44
N CYS A 156 5.20 3.79 8.58
CA CYS A 156 5.11 2.83 9.69
C CYS A 156 4.98 3.44 11.09
N ILE A 157 4.61 4.72 11.20
CA ILE A 157 4.29 5.35 12.49
C ILE A 157 2.80 5.12 12.81
N PRO A 158 2.43 4.70 14.02
CA PRO A 158 1.03 4.65 14.44
C PRO A 158 0.51 6.06 14.69
N LEU A 159 -0.38 6.54 13.82
CA LEU A 159 -0.97 7.88 13.88
C LEU A 159 -2.49 7.78 13.76
N ASP A 160 -3.20 8.69 14.41
CA ASP A 160 -4.61 8.96 14.11
C ASP A 160 -4.73 9.81 12.83
N LYS A 161 -5.96 10.21 12.45
CA LYS A 161 -6.19 11.00 11.24
C LYS A 161 -5.45 12.33 11.24
N GLU A 162 -5.44 13.05 12.37
CA GLU A 162 -4.82 14.38 12.44
C GLU A 162 -3.29 14.27 12.43
N GLY A 163 -2.73 13.35 13.21
CA GLY A 163 -1.31 13.04 13.20
C GLY A 163 -0.83 12.60 11.82
N LEU A 164 -1.61 11.77 11.11
CA LEU A 164 -1.27 11.33 9.76
C LEU A 164 -1.28 12.49 8.76
N LYS A 165 -2.27 13.40 8.82
CA LYS A 165 -2.28 14.61 7.98
C LYS A 165 -1.03 15.47 8.22
N VAL A 166 -0.65 15.67 9.48
CA VAL A 166 0.57 16.43 9.85
C VAL A 166 1.82 15.74 9.29
N ALA A 167 1.93 14.42 9.44
CA ALA A 167 3.08 13.66 8.94
C ALA A 167 3.19 13.70 7.40
N LEU A 168 2.06 13.58 6.69
CA LEU A 168 2.01 13.71 5.24
C LEU A 168 2.44 15.12 4.78
N ALA A 169 1.97 16.17 5.47
CA ALA A 169 2.33 17.55 5.16
C ALA A 169 3.81 17.87 5.44
N ALA A 170 4.41 17.22 6.43
CA ALA A 170 5.83 17.38 6.77
C ALA A 170 6.79 16.64 5.81
N ALA A 171 6.28 15.81 4.90
CA ALA A 171 7.11 15.06 3.98
C ALA A 171 7.72 15.99 2.90
N HIS A 172 9.03 15.87 2.70
CA HIS A 172 9.73 16.50 1.58
C HIS A 172 10.20 15.43 0.59
N ARG A 173 9.95 15.63 -0.70
CA ARG A 173 10.13 14.58 -1.72
C ARG A 173 11.56 14.04 -1.78
N GLN A 174 12.55 14.92 -1.77
CA GLN A 174 13.97 14.57 -1.87
C GLN A 174 14.66 14.33 -0.52
N VAL A 175 13.93 14.42 0.60
CA VAL A 175 14.50 14.19 1.94
C VAL A 175 14.05 12.84 2.45
N GLU A 176 15.02 11.98 2.77
CA GLU A 176 14.78 10.71 3.45
C GLU A 176 15.15 10.84 4.93
N LEU A 177 14.32 10.30 5.81
CA LEU A 177 14.63 10.15 7.23
C LEU A 177 15.63 9.01 7.45
N PRO A 178 16.44 9.05 8.53
CA PRO A 178 17.37 7.97 8.86
C PRO A 178 16.70 6.60 8.91
N GLU A 179 17.43 5.55 8.51
CA GLU A 179 16.95 4.17 8.60
C GLU A 179 16.51 3.84 10.03
N GLY A 180 15.35 3.21 10.18
CA GLY A 180 14.80 2.87 11.50
C GLY A 180 14.08 4.00 12.23
N SER A 181 13.94 5.20 11.64
CA SER A 181 13.18 6.32 12.24
C SER A 181 11.73 5.99 12.63
N TRP A 182 11.19 4.89 12.09
CA TRP A 182 9.85 4.38 12.33
C TRP A 182 9.74 3.39 13.51
N ARG A 183 10.86 2.96 14.10
CA ARG A 183 10.88 1.98 15.21
C ARG A 183 10.72 2.65 16.59
N ARG A 184 9.88 3.68 16.68
CA ARG A 184 9.71 4.47 17.90
C ARG A 184 8.78 3.79 18.89
#